data_AF-A0A645HWM9-F1
#
_entry.id   AF-A0A645HWM9-F1
#
_cell.length_a   1.000
_cell.length_b   1.000
_cell.length_c   1.000
_cell.angle_alpha   90.00
_cell.angle_beta   90.00
_cell.angle_gamma   90.00
#
_symmetry.space_group_name_H-M   'P 1'
#
loop_
_entity.id
_entity.type
_entity.pdbx_description
1 polymer ?
#
loop_
_entity_poly.entity_id
_entity_poly.type
_entity_poly.pdbx_seq_one_letter_code
_entity_poly.pdbx_strand_id
1 'polypeptide(L)' 'MITAALNGSIEQANFKADPIFGLFVPDHVEGVPSEILNPRNTWANKDEFDAVAKDLALRFAKNYERVNPQR' A
#
# COMPACT_ATOMS: atom_id res chain seq x y z
N MET A 1 -12.51 4.61 -5.68
CA MET A 1 -11.06 4.66 -5.97
C MET A 1 -10.76 4.82 -7.45
N ILE A 2 -11.16 3.91 -8.35
CA ILE A 2 -10.87 4.05 -9.80
C ILE A 2 -11.37 5.40 -10.35
N THR A 3 -12.62 5.76 -10.07
CA THR A 3 -13.17 7.06 -10.50
C THR A 3 -12.31 8.25 -10.04
N ALA A 4 -11.86 8.25 -8.78
CA ALA A 4 -11.02 9.31 -8.22
C ALA A 4 -9.63 9.37 -8.86
N ALA A 5 -9.08 8.23 -9.28
CA ALA A 5 -7.83 8.17 -10.04
C ALA A 5 -8.02 8.69 -11.47
N LEU A 6 -9.15 8.39 -12.11
CA LEU A 6 -9.44 8.78 -13.49
C LEU A 6 -9.78 10.26 -13.64
N ASN A 7 -10.48 10.85 -12.66
CA ASN A 7 -10.89 12.24 -12.68
C ASN A 7 -9.92 13.18 -11.94
N GLY A 8 -8.82 12.65 -11.40
CA GLY A 8 -7.80 13.41 -10.67
C GLY A 8 -8.21 13.85 -9.26
N SER A 9 -9.42 13.54 -8.77
CA SER A 9 -9.85 13.99 -7.44
C SER A 9 -9.03 13.38 -6.30
N ILE A 10 -8.35 12.25 -6.55
CA ILE A 10 -7.42 11.64 -5.59
C ILE A 10 -6.21 12.53 -5.28
N GLU A 11 -5.84 13.44 -6.16
CA GLU A 11 -4.69 14.35 -5.99
C GLU A 11 -4.93 15.42 -4.92
N GLN A 12 -6.18 15.61 -4.50
CA GLN A 12 -6.56 16.56 -3.46
C GLN A 12 -6.42 15.99 -2.03
N ALA A 13 -6.18 14.68 -1.90
CA ALA A 13 -5.98 14.02 -0.61
C ALA A 13 -4.56 14.25 -0.08
N ASN A 14 -4.36 14.09 1.23
CA ASN A 14 -2.99 13.98 1.74
C ASN A 14 -2.52 12.53 1.58
N PHE A 15 -1.22 12.36 1.39
CA PHE A 15 -0.64 11.03 1.23
C PHE A 15 0.32 10.72 2.37
N LYS A 16 0.28 9.47 2.82
CA LYS A 16 1.24 8.90 3.76
C LYS A 16 1.97 7.74 3.11
N ALA A 17 3.29 7.71 3.27
CA ALA A 17 4.09 6.58 2.84
C ALA A 17 3.80 5.34 3.71
N ASP A 18 3.55 4.21 3.06
CA ASP A 18 3.54 2.90 3.68
C ASP A 18 4.95 2.58 4.23
N PRO A 19 5.08 2.12 5.49
CA PRO A 19 6.39 1.94 6.12
C PRO A 19 7.19 0.74 5.57
N ILE A 20 6.58 -0.18 4.83
CA ILE A 20 7.23 -1.41 4.33
C ILE A 20 7.58 -1.26 2.85
N PHE A 21 6.64 -0.78 2.04
CA PHE A 21 6.77 -0.65 0.59
C PHE A 21 7.08 0.76 0.12
N GLY A 22 6.93 1.79 0.97
CA GLY A 22 7.17 3.19 0.60
C GLY A 22 6.11 3.77 -0.36
N LEU A 23 4.99 3.07 -0.57
CA LEU A 23 3.91 3.53 -1.45
C LEU A 23 3.15 4.69 -0.79
N PHE A 24 2.81 5.72 -1.56
CA PHE A 24 1.97 6.81 -1.09
C PHE A 24 0.50 6.40 -1.09
N VAL A 25 -0.11 6.34 0.10
CA VAL A 25 -1.51 5.99 0.32
C VAL A 25 -2.29 7.25 0.69
N PRO A 26 -3.43 7.55 0.02
CA PRO A 26 -4.25 8.70 0.37
C PRO A 26 -4.96 8.50 1.72
N ASP A 27 -5.13 9.58 2.49
CA ASP A 27 -5.87 9.57 3.76
C ASP A 27 -7.41 9.56 3.56
N HIS A 28 -7.87 10.06 2.42
CA HIS A 28 -9.28 10.15 2.07
C HIS A 28 -9.50 9.96 0.56
N VAL A 29 -10.59 9.28 0.21
CA VAL A 29 -11.13 9.21 -1.15
C VAL A 29 -12.65 9.27 -1.06
N GLU A 30 -13.27 10.20 -1.77
CA GLU A 30 -14.73 10.37 -1.74
C GLU A 30 -15.45 9.06 -2.10
N GLY A 31 -16.48 8.73 -1.31
CA GLY A 31 -17.26 7.52 -1.48
C GLY A 31 -16.53 6.22 -1.09
N VAL A 32 -15.36 6.31 -0.45
CA VAL A 32 -14.58 5.17 0.04
C VAL A 32 -14.33 5.33 1.54
N PRO A 33 -14.67 4.34 2.38
CA PRO A 33 -14.37 4.39 3.80
C PRO A 33 -12.86 4.54 4.07
N SER A 34 -12.46 5.55 4.83
CA SER A 34 -11.03 5.81 5.11
C SER A 34 -10.35 4.64 5.84
N GLU A 35 -11.10 3.86 6.62
CA GLU A 35 -10.58 2.68 7.31
C GLU A 35 -10.02 1.61 6.38
N ILE A 36 -10.54 1.48 5.16
CA ILE A 36 -10.07 0.44 4.21
C ILE A 36 -8.92 0.92 3.34
N LEU A 37 -8.61 2.22 3.33
CA LEU A 37 -7.50 2.79 2.55
C LEU A 37 -6.14 2.32 3.10
N ASN A 38 -6.03 2.15 4.41
CA ASN A 38 -4.89 1.51 5.03
C ASN A 38 -5.22 0.03 5.28
N PRO A 39 -4.62 -0.92 4.54
CA PRO A 39 -4.92 -2.34 4.69
C PRO A 39 -4.60 -2.88 6.08
N ARG A 40 -3.66 -2.26 6.82
CA ARG A 40 -3.37 -2.62 8.21
C ARG A 40 -4.61 -2.48 9.08
N ASN A 41 -5.52 -1.54 8.78
CA ASN A 41 -6.73 -1.30 9.57
C ASN A 41 -7.77 -2.41 9.43
N THR A 42 -7.76 -3.19 8.35
CA THR A 42 -8.74 -4.27 8.11
C THR A 42 -8.39 -5.58 8.81
N TRP A 43 -7.18 -5.71 9.37
CA TRP A 43 -6.73 -6.89 10.10
C TRP A 43 -7.07 -6.79 11.58
N ALA A 44 -7.56 -7.88 12.18
CA ALA A 44 -7.80 -7.92 13.63
C ALA A 44 -6.50 -7.83 14.42
N ASN A 45 -5.48 -8.59 14.00
CA ASN A 45 -4.14 -8.55 14.57
C ASN A 45 -3.20 -7.74 13.67
N LYS A 46 -2.71 -6.60 14.19
CA LYS A 46 -1.85 -5.70 13.44
C LYS A 46 -0.42 -6.22 13.30
N ASP A 47 0.06 -6.98 14.28
CA ASP A 47 1.40 -7.57 14.24
C ASP A 47 1.46 -8.71 13.22
N GLU A 48 0.36 -9.44 13.06
CA GLU A 48 0.22 -10.46 12.01
C GLU A 48 0.27 -9.83 10.62
N PHE A 49 -0.45 -8.72 10.41
CA PHE A 49 -0.34 -7.95 9.17
C PHE A 49 1.11 -7.51 8.91
N ASP A 50 1.78 -6.93 9.92
CA ASP A 50 3.16 -6.45 9.77
C ASP A 50 4.12 -7.60 9.43
N ALA A 51 3.91 -8.80 9.98
CA ALA A 51 4.67 -10.00 9.64
C ALA A 51 4.45 -10.45 8.18
N VAL A 52 3.18 -10.52 7.74
CA VAL A 52 2.83 -10.93 6.36
C VAL A 52 3.32 -9.91 5.34
N ALA A 53 3.19 -8.61 5.62
CA ALA A 53 3.65 -7.55 4.73
C ALA A 53 5.19 -7.56 4.58
N LYS A 54 5.93 -7.84 5.66
CA LYS A 54 7.39 -8.02 5.60
C LYS A 54 7.80 -9.26 4.79
N ASP A 55 7.13 -10.39 4.99
CA ASP A 55 7.37 -11.60 4.20
C ASP A 55 7.10 -11.35 2.70
N LEU A 56 6.02 -10.63 2.38
CA LEU A 56 5.72 -10.23 1.01
C LEU A 56 6.83 -9.34 0.41
N ALA A 57 7.31 -8.34 1.15
CA ALA A 57 8.41 -7.48 0.70
C ALA A 57 9.69 -8.29 0.41
N LEU A 58 10.02 -9.27 1.25
CA LEU A 58 11.14 -10.18 1.02
C LEU A 58 10.97 -11.01 -0.26
N ARG A 59 9.75 -11.52 -0.52
CA ARG A 59 9.45 -12.26 -1.77
C ARG A 59 9.60 -11.37 -3.00
N PHE A 60 9.18 -10.10 -2.93
CA PHE A 60 9.41 -9.13 -4.00
C PHE A 60 10.90 -8.90 -4.24
N ALA A 61 11.69 -8.67 -3.19
CA ALA A 61 13.14 -8.49 -3.29
C ALA A 61 13.83 -9.71 -3.92
N LYS A 62 13.53 -10.91 -3.44
CA LYS A 62 14.08 -12.17 -4.00
C LYS A 62 13.68 -12.37 -5.46
N ASN A 63 12.42 -12.06 -5.80
CA ASN A 63 11.99 -12.14 -7.19
C ASN A 63 12.71 -11.11 -8.06
N TYR A 64 12.94 -9.89 -7.55
CA TYR A 64 13.66 -8.84 -8.25
C TYR A 64 15.09 -9.28 -8.60
N GLU A 65 15.82 -9.88 -7.66
CA GLU A 65 17.15 -10.46 -7.90
C GLU A 65 17.11 -11.52 -9.01
N ARG A 66 16.09 -12.40 -8.99
CA ARG A 66 15.92 -13.46 -10.00
C ARG A 66 15.69 -12.90 -11.41
N VAL A 67 14.90 -11.83 -11.54
CA VAL A 67 14.59 -11.24 -12.86
C VAL A 67 15.62 -10.22 -13.32
N ASN A 68 16.43 -9.66 -12.40
CA ASN A 68 17.49 -8.70 -12.69
C ASN A 68 18.87 -9.15 -12.16
N PRO A 69 19.42 -10.29 -12.62
CA PRO A 69 20.62 -10.89 -12.03
C PRO A 69 21.95 -10.15 -12.30
N GLN A 70 21.95 -9.01 -12.99
CA GLN A 70 23.15 -8.34 -13.56
C GLN A 70 23.27 -6.86 -13.13
N ARG A 71 22.76 -6.51 -11.94
CA ARG A 71 23.01 -5.21 -11.30
C ARG A 71 23.86 -5.38 -10.05
#